data_AF-I0IK06-F1
#
_entry.id   AF-I0IK06-F1
#
_cell.length_a   1.000
_cell.length_b   1.000
_cell.length_c   1.000
_cell.angle_alpha   90.00
_cell.angle_beta   90.00
_cell.angle_gamma   90.00
#
_symmetry.space_group_name_H-M   'P 1'
#
loop_
_entity.id
_entity.type
_entity.pdbx_description
1 polymer ?
#
loop_
_entity_poly.entity_id
_entity_poly.type
_entity_poly.pdbx_seq_one_letter_code
_entity_poly.pdbx_strand_id
1 'polypeptide(L)'
;MNEPRCMTDPAGDTLQDWLEEMSTFVRSIDKKHLLTVGLEGFYGPKNPKSLTVNPADWAALYGSDFVRNSNLPNIDFASAHIYPDHWFHEIEFEESVKFVSKWVRSHIDDGDRELKKPVVFTEFGYSNQNPNFHPSQRDRFFKTIFDEIYASARKNGAGAGSFVWQFFVGGMEEYNDDFGIVPWQRSSTYQLITEHSCRLAALRGLNQLKGSLRELCLQDK
;
A
#
# COMPACT_ATOMS: atom_id res chain seq x y z
N MET A 1 -0.35 11.91 -7.97
CA MET A 1 0.25 11.37 -9.21
C MET A 1 0.43 9.88 -8.99
N ASN A 2 0.24 9.02 -9.99
CA ASN A 2 0.58 7.61 -9.80
C ASN A 2 2.10 7.42 -9.90
N GLU A 3 2.71 6.82 -8.88
CA GLU A 3 4.13 6.41 -8.86
C GLU A 3 5.10 7.47 -9.41
N PRO A 4 5.12 8.70 -8.86
CA PRO A 4 5.99 9.75 -9.38
C PRO A 4 7.47 9.38 -9.21
N ARG A 5 8.22 9.39 -10.31
CA ARG A 5 9.67 9.22 -10.33
C ARG A 5 10.32 10.39 -11.06
N CYS A 6 11.42 10.90 -10.52
CA CYS A 6 12.27 11.93 -11.11
C CYS A 6 13.72 11.42 -11.22
N MET A 7 13.96 10.48 -12.14
CA MET A 7 15.27 9.82 -12.29
C MET A 7 16.39 10.76 -12.72
N THR A 8 16.06 11.94 -13.27
CA THR A 8 17.04 12.97 -13.64
C THR A 8 17.55 13.77 -12.45
N ASP A 9 16.87 13.69 -11.29
CA ASP A 9 17.29 14.31 -10.04
C ASP A 9 17.16 13.33 -8.86
N PRO A 10 18.17 12.46 -8.66
CA PRO A 10 18.18 11.49 -7.56
C PRO A 10 18.17 12.12 -6.16
N ALA A 11 18.53 13.39 -6.01
CA ALA A 11 18.44 14.08 -4.72
C ALA A 11 16.97 14.34 -4.31
N GLY A 12 16.06 14.33 -5.30
CA GLY A 12 14.62 14.46 -5.12
C GLY A 12 14.14 15.88 -4.85
N ASP A 13 14.97 16.89 -5.10
CA ASP A 13 14.63 18.29 -4.85
C ASP A 13 13.58 18.77 -5.87
N THR A 14 13.74 18.39 -7.14
CA THR A 14 12.79 18.70 -8.22
C THR A 14 11.39 18.18 -7.92
N LEU A 15 11.27 16.91 -7.50
CA LEU A 15 9.98 16.32 -7.15
C LEU A 15 9.42 16.96 -5.87
N GLN A 16 10.27 17.23 -4.88
CA GLN A 16 9.83 17.88 -3.64
C GLN A 16 9.22 19.27 -3.90
N ASP A 17 9.90 20.11 -4.66
CA ASP A 17 9.45 21.47 -4.97
C ASP A 17 8.11 21.44 -5.72
N TRP A 18 7.99 20.53 -6.70
CA TRP A 18 6.75 20.33 -7.43
C TRP A 18 5.60 19.89 -6.51
N LEU A 19 5.86 18.98 -5.57
CA LEU A 19 4.85 18.52 -4.61
C LEU A 19 4.42 19.63 -3.66
N GLU A 20 5.33 20.48 -3.21
CA GLU A 20 5.01 21.64 -2.37
C GLU A 20 4.09 22.64 -3.11
N GLU A 21 4.45 22.99 -4.35
CA GLU A 21 3.65 23.88 -5.20
C GLU A 21 2.26 23.29 -5.46
N MET A 22 2.20 22.06 -5.96
CA MET A 22 0.94 21.47 -6.43
C MET A 22 0.01 21.07 -5.29
N SER A 23 0.55 20.61 -4.15
CA SER A 23 -0.29 20.33 -2.97
C SER A 23 -0.91 21.62 -2.43
N THR A 24 -0.17 22.72 -2.41
CA THR A 24 -0.69 24.05 -2.04
C THR A 24 -1.74 24.54 -3.02
N PHE A 25 -1.50 24.38 -4.32
CA PHE A 25 -2.46 24.75 -5.35
C PHE A 25 -3.78 23.98 -5.21
N VAL A 26 -3.73 22.65 -5.10
CA VAL A 26 -4.93 21.82 -4.91
C VAL A 26 -5.69 22.24 -3.65
N ARG A 27 -4.99 22.51 -2.54
CA ARG A 27 -5.60 22.98 -1.28
C ARG A 27 -6.24 24.36 -1.38
N SER A 28 -5.74 25.22 -2.26
CA SER A 28 -6.36 26.53 -2.51
C SER A 28 -7.75 26.40 -3.15
N ILE A 29 -7.97 25.33 -3.93
CA ILE A 29 -9.23 25.03 -4.62
C ILE A 29 -10.14 24.18 -3.74
N ASP A 30 -9.60 23.13 -3.11
CA ASP A 30 -10.36 22.17 -2.30
C ASP A 30 -9.79 22.05 -0.88
N LYS A 31 -10.61 22.50 0.09
CA LYS A 31 -10.29 22.47 1.53
C LYS A 31 -11.02 21.36 2.28
N LYS A 32 -11.74 20.47 1.58
CA LYS A 32 -12.62 19.46 2.18
C LYS A 32 -12.11 18.04 2.02
N HIS A 33 -11.62 17.68 0.83
CA HIS A 33 -11.17 16.32 0.55
C HIS A 33 -9.73 16.08 1.03
N LEU A 34 -9.37 14.84 1.36
CA LEU A 34 -7.99 14.46 1.67
C LEU A 34 -7.11 14.48 0.40
N LEU A 35 -5.82 14.67 0.58
CA LEU A 35 -4.81 14.73 -0.48
C LEU A 35 -3.60 13.88 -0.09
N THR A 36 -3.10 13.11 -1.05
CA THR A 36 -1.86 12.35 -0.95
C THR A 36 -1.06 12.51 -2.23
N VAL A 37 0.18 12.04 -2.20
CA VAL A 37 1.09 12.09 -3.34
C VAL A 37 0.82 10.95 -4.33
N GLY A 38 0.65 9.72 -3.84
CA GLY A 38 0.60 8.49 -4.66
C GLY A 38 1.98 7.85 -4.88
N LEU A 39 2.80 7.83 -3.83
CA LEU A 39 4.15 7.24 -3.84
C LEU A 39 4.10 5.72 -3.83
N GLU A 40 5.10 5.11 -4.47
CA GLU A 40 5.46 3.70 -4.28
C GLU A 40 5.99 3.45 -2.86
N GLY A 41 6.62 4.45 -2.25
CA GLY A 41 7.13 4.39 -0.87
C GLY A 41 8.65 4.28 -0.74
N PHE A 42 9.43 4.43 -1.81
CA PHE A 42 10.89 4.36 -1.69
C PHE A 42 11.46 5.48 -0.80
N TYR A 43 12.49 5.14 -0.03
CA TYR A 43 13.27 6.10 0.74
C TYR A 43 14.39 6.70 -0.12
N GLY A 44 14.60 8.01 -0.03
CA GLY A 44 15.63 8.71 -0.79
C GLY A 44 17.04 8.47 -0.25
N PRO A 45 18.08 8.94 -0.96
CA PRO A 45 19.47 8.57 -0.70
C PRO A 45 20.01 9.11 0.62
N LYS A 46 19.40 10.17 1.17
CA LYS A 46 19.76 10.76 2.46
C LYS A 46 19.08 10.08 3.65
N ASN A 47 18.09 9.22 3.40
CA ASN A 47 17.37 8.50 4.45
C ASN A 47 18.07 7.16 4.74
N PRO A 48 18.54 6.88 5.97
CA PRO A 48 19.21 5.62 6.30
C PRO A 48 18.37 4.36 6.03
N LYS A 49 17.04 4.49 6.00
CA LYS A 49 16.15 3.37 5.66
C LYS A 49 16.27 2.94 4.20
N SER A 50 16.83 3.77 3.32
CA SER A 50 17.12 3.36 1.93
C SER A 50 18.03 2.13 1.87
N LEU A 51 18.98 1.97 2.80
CA LEU A 51 19.90 0.81 2.82
C LEU A 51 19.29 -0.45 3.43
N THR A 52 18.15 -0.33 4.12
CA THR A 52 17.61 -1.43 4.93
C THR A 52 16.18 -1.82 4.56
N VAL A 53 15.41 -0.92 3.94
CA VAL A 53 13.99 -1.13 3.65
C VAL A 53 13.70 -1.13 2.16
N ASN A 54 14.40 -0.31 1.35
CA ASN A 54 14.23 -0.34 -0.10
C ASN A 54 14.52 -1.73 -0.68
N PRO A 55 13.89 -2.08 -1.81
CA PRO A 55 14.15 -3.37 -2.46
C PRO A 55 15.60 -3.47 -2.96
N ALA A 56 16.19 -2.38 -3.44
CA ALA A 56 17.59 -2.30 -3.85
C ALA A 56 18.06 -0.83 -3.91
N ASP A 57 19.37 -0.65 -4.13
CA ASP A 57 20.01 0.67 -4.20
C ASP A 57 19.40 1.60 -5.26
N TRP A 58 18.91 1.04 -6.38
CA TRP A 58 18.29 1.84 -7.45
C TRP A 58 17.03 2.57 -6.99
N ALA A 59 16.30 2.04 -6.00
CA ALA A 59 15.02 2.60 -5.57
C ALA A 59 15.19 3.98 -4.92
N ALA A 60 16.35 4.21 -4.27
CA ALA A 60 16.68 5.52 -3.71
C ALA A 60 16.98 6.57 -4.78
N LEU A 61 17.24 6.17 -6.03
CA LEU A 61 17.66 7.06 -7.11
C LEU A 61 16.48 7.54 -7.98
N TYR A 62 15.25 7.16 -7.63
CA TYR A 62 14.05 7.58 -8.36
C TYR A 62 13.57 8.99 -7.99
N GLY A 63 14.29 9.72 -7.15
CA GLY A 63 13.96 11.10 -6.78
C GLY A 63 12.75 11.25 -5.86
N SER A 64 12.12 10.14 -5.45
CA SER A 64 11.11 10.09 -4.41
C SER A 64 11.72 9.78 -3.04
N ASP A 65 11.16 10.33 -1.98
CA ASP A 65 11.48 9.97 -0.60
C ASP A 65 10.18 9.94 0.22
N PHE A 66 9.79 8.73 0.67
CA PHE A 66 8.54 8.49 1.40
C PHE A 66 8.32 9.47 2.55
N VAL A 67 9.34 9.68 3.40
CA VAL A 67 9.21 10.54 4.58
C VAL A 67 9.17 12.00 4.15
N ARG A 68 10.16 12.45 3.35
CA ARG A 68 10.28 13.86 2.95
C ARG A 68 9.04 14.34 2.18
N ASN A 69 8.60 13.56 1.19
CA ASN A 69 7.47 13.92 0.34
C ASN A 69 6.15 13.88 1.13
N SER A 70 5.96 12.88 2.01
CA SER A 70 4.72 12.77 2.80
C SER A 70 4.64 13.73 3.98
N ASN A 71 5.77 14.33 4.40
CA ASN A 71 5.80 15.28 5.53
C ASN A 71 5.29 16.69 5.16
N LEU A 72 5.00 16.96 3.89
CA LEU A 72 4.41 18.23 3.45
C LEU A 72 3.10 18.55 4.19
N PRO A 73 2.86 19.80 4.62
CA PRO A 73 1.70 20.15 5.45
C PRO A 73 0.35 19.93 4.76
N ASN A 74 0.33 20.01 3.43
CA ASN A 74 -0.87 19.85 2.60
C ASN A 74 -1.17 18.40 2.20
N ILE A 75 -0.32 17.46 2.61
CA ILE A 75 -0.50 16.01 2.43
C ILE A 75 -1.10 15.43 3.71
N ASP A 76 -2.28 14.83 3.64
CA ASP A 76 -3.01 14.38 4.84
C ASP A 76 -2.67 12.95 5.26
N PHE A 77 -2.26 12.11 4.31
CA PHE A 77 -1.87 10.73 4.55
C PHE A 77 -0.77 10.30 3.58
N ALA A 78 0.07 9.37 4.04
CA ALA A 78 1.12 8.79 3.23
C ALA A 78 0.61 7.54 2.48
N SER A 79 1.13 7.32 1.28
CA SER A 79 0.81 6.15 0.48
C SER A 79 2.08 5.36 0.15
N ALA A 80 1.95 4.04 0.01
CA ALA A 80 3.01 3.16 -0.47
C ALA A 80 2.39 2.02 -1.29
N HIS A 81 3.15 1.51 -2.26
CA HIS A 81 2.80 0.36 -3.10
C HIS A 81 3.60 -0.87 -2.66
N ILE A 82 3.28 -2.06 -3.16
CA ILE A 82 3.98 -3.32 -2.81
C ILE A 82 4.00 -4.29 -4.00
N TYR A 83 5.14 -4.41 -4.68
CA TYR A 83 5.34 -5.33 -5.82
C TYR A 83 6.74 -5.99 -5.80
N PRO A 84 7.05 -6.85 -4.80
CA PRO A 84 8.38 -7.45 -4.71
C PRO A 84 8.75 -8.33 -5.90
N ASP A 85 7.79 -8.96 -6.55
CA ASP A 85 7.99 -9.72 -7.79
C ASP A 85 8.38 -8.85 -9.00
N HIS A 86 8.10 -7.55 -8.96
CA HIS A 86 8.57 -6.60 -9.97
C HIS A 86 9.84 -5.86 -9.54
N TRP A 87 10.06 -5.69 -8.23
CA TRP A 87 11.21 -4.95 -7.72
C TRP A 87 12.49 -5.80 -7.60
N PHE A 88 12.35 -7.11 -7.48
CA PHE A 88 13.47 -8.05 -7.41
C PHE A 88 13.50 -8.90 -8.68
N HIS A 89 14.67 -9.03 -9.31
CA HIS A 89 14.84 -9.91 -10.47
C HIS A 89 14.64 -11.39 -10.12
N GLU A 90 15.16 -11.82 -8.97
CA GLU A 90 15.04 -13.17 -8.44
C GLU A 90 14.83 -13.07 -6.94
N ILE A 91 13.63 -13.39 -6.47
CA ILE A 91 13.31 -13.46 -5.04
C ILE A 91 12.47 -14.70 -4.77
N GLU A 92 12.89 -15.49 -3.79
CA GLU A 92 12.11 -16.65 -3.35
C GLU A 92 10.85 -16.18 -2.60
N PHE A 93 9.76 -16.94 -2.72
CA PHE A 93 8.47 -16.53 -2.14
C PHE A 93 8.55 -16.25 -0.62
N GLU A 94 9.32 -17.05 0.13
CA GLU A 94 9.50 -16.84 1.58
C GLU A 94 10.28 -15.55 1.90
N GLU A 95 11.22 -15.17 1.04
CA GLU A 95 11.97 -13.92 1.18
C GLU A 95 11.09 -12.72 0.82
N SER A 96 10.27 -12.86 -0.23
CA SER A 96 9.24 -11.88 -0.60
C SER A 96 8.28 -11.60 0.57
N VAL A 97 7.76 -12.65 1.22
CA VAL A 97 6.88 -12.48 2.40
C VAL A 97 7.58 -11.76 3.55
N LYS A 98 8.85 -12.08 3.84
CA LYS A 98 9.64 -11.38 4.88
C LYS A 98 9.88 -9.92 4.52
N PHE A 99 10.22 -9.65 3.27
CA PHE A 99 10.39 -8.30 2.75
C PHE A 99 9.10 -7.50 2.91
N VAL A 100 7.95 -8.05 2.50
CA VAL A 100 6.65 -7.35 2.62
C VAL A 100 6.26 -7.04 4.05
N SER A 101 6.43 -8.00 4.98
CA SER A 101 6.19 -7.72 6.41
C SER A 101 7.06 -6.57 6.91
N LYS A 102 8.36 -6.56 6.54
CA LYS A 102 9.29 -5.48 6.89
C LYS A 102 8.91 -4.16 6.24
N TRP A 103 8.55 -4.17 4.96
CA TRP A 103 8.13 -3.02 4.18
C TRP A 103 6.92 -2.35 4.83
N VAL A 104 5.84 -3.11 5.04
CA VAL A 104 4.60 -2.60 5.64
C VAL A 104 4.86 -2.03 7.03
N ARG A 105 5.58 -2.77 7.89
CA ARG A 105 5.86 -2.32 9.25
C ARG A 105 6.71 -1.04 9.29
N SER A 106 7.73 -0.94 8.45
CA SER A 106 8.64 0.21 8.44
C SER A 106 7.93 1.50 8.04
N HIS A 107 7.04 1.43 7.04
CA HIS A 107 6.24 2.58 6.61
C HIS A 107 5.20 3.00 7.65
N ILE A 108 4.54 2.03 8.29
CA ILE A 108 3.64 2.30 9.42
C ILE A 108 4.40 2.98 10.56
N ASP A 109 5.60 2.49 10.91
CA ASP A 109 6.42 3.08 11.96
C ASP A 109 6.79 4.54 11.65
N ASP A 110 7.06 4.89 10.38
CA ASP A 110 7.26 6.29 9.97
C ASP A 110 5.98 7.13 10.09
N GLY A 111 4.83 6.55 9.73
CA GLY A 111 3.52 7.17 9.97
C GLY A 111 3.30 7.51 11.45
N ASP A 112 3.64 6.56 12.33
CA ASP A 112 3.49 6.70 13.79
C ASP A 112 4.49 7.69 14.40
N ARG A 113 5.76 7.66 13.95
CA ARG A 113 6.87 8.33 14.65
C ARG A 113 7.29 9.63 14.02
N GLU A 114 7.43 9.65 12.70
CA GLU A 114 8.01 10.77 11.95
C GLU A 114 6.91 11.68 11.40
N LEU A 115 5.93 11.11 10.70
CA LEU A 115 4.94 11.86 9.94
C LEU A 115 3.74 12.30 10.77
N LYS A 116 3.37 11.52 11.80
CA LYS A 116 2.10 11.66 12.53
C LYS A 116 0.88 11.65 11.61
N LYS A 117 0.94 10.80 10.58
CA LYS A 117 -0.07 10.70 9.52
C LYS A 117 -0.48 9.25 9.30
N PRO A 118 -1.73 8.99 8.89
CA PRO A 118 -2.14 7.67 8.41
C PRO A 118 -1.29 7.21 7.23
N VAL A 119 -1.06 5.91 7.12
CA VAL A 119 -0.38 5.25 6.01
C VAL A 119 -1.34 4.27 5.36
N VAL A 120 -1.53 4.41 4.05
CA VAL A 120 -2.41 3.55 3.25
C VAL A 120 -1.57 2.85 2.19
N PHE A 121 -1.68 1.53 2.10
CA PHE A 121 -1.00 0.76 1.05
C PHE A 121 -1.90 0.74 -0.19
N THR A 122 -1.74 1.73 -1.06
CA THR A 122 -2.70 2.06 -2.11
C THR A 122 -2.63 1.13 -3.31
N GLU A 123 -1.57 0.34 -3.42
CA GLU A 123 -1.48 -0.76 -4.37
C GLU A 123 -0.66 -1.91 -3.78
N PHE A 124 -1.09 -3.13 -4.04
CA PHE A 124 -0.29 -4.32 -3.84
C PHE A 124 -0.83 -5.48 -4.66
N GLY A 125 0.08 -6.31 -5.16
CA GLY A 125 -0.24 -7.45 -5.99
C GLY A 125 0.83 -8.53 -5.91
N TYR A 126 0.46 -9.76 -6.28
CA TYR A 126 1.41 -10.85 -6.50
C TYR A 126 1.02 -11.58 -7.78
N SER A 127 1.85 -11.45 -8.81
CA SER A 127 1.61 -11.87 -10.19
C SER A 127 1.32 -13.37 -10.28
N ASN A 128 0.35 -13.74 -11.09
CA ASN A 128 0.08 -15.14 -11.42
C ASN A 128 1.04 -15.70 -12.49
N GLN A 129 1.86 -14.85 -13.12
CA GLN A 129 2.91 -15.25 -14.06
C GLN A 129 4.24 -15.55 -13.37
N ASN A 130 4.32 -15.39 -12.04
CA ASN A 130 5.49 -15.77 -11.29
C ASN A 130 5.84 -17.26 -11.52
N PRO A 131 7.13 -17.61 -11.67
CA PRO A 131 7.54 -19.00 -11.83
C PRO A 131 7.00 -19.88 -10.69
N ASN A 132 6.40 -21.02 -11.03
CA ASN A 132 5.79 -21.95 -10.06
C ASN A 132 4.68 -21.32 -9.21
N PHE A 133 3.97 -20.31 -9.73
CA PHE A 133 2.88 -19.66 -9.01
C PHE A 133 1.81 -20.65 -8.56
N HIS A 134 1.43 -20.54 -7.29
CA HIS A 134 0.26 -21.21 -6.73
C HIS A 134 -0.70 -20.18 -6.14
N PRO A 135 -2.03 -20.27 -6.38
CA PRO A 135 -3.03 -19.34 -5.83
C PRO A 135 -2.88 -19.02 -4.34
N SER A 136 -2.53 -20.01 -3.52
CA SER A 136 -2.33 -19.84 -2.08
C SER A 136 -1.15 -18.93 -1.71
N GLN A 137 -0.17 -18.75 -2.61
CA GLN A 137 0.93 -17.79 -2.41
C GLN A 137 0.39 -16.36 -2.40
N ARG A 138 -0.51 -16.02 -3.34
CA ARG A 138 -1.17 -14.71 -3.38
C ARG A 138 -2.00 -14.48 -2.11
N ASP A 139 -2.75 -15.48 -1.67
CA ASP A 139 -3.52 -15.38 -0.41
C ASP A 139 -2.60 -15.15 0.80
N ARG A 140 -1.47 -15.87 0.89
CA ARG A 140 -0.52 -15.69 2.00
C ARG A 140 0.22 -14.35 1.92
N PHE A 141 0.51 -13.87 0.73
CA PHE A 141 1.06 -12.53 0.47
C PHE A 141 0.09 -11.44 0.95
N PHE A 142 -1.19 -11.49 0.54
CA PHE A 142 -2.23 -10.55 1.00
C PHE A 142 -2.43 -10.61 2.51
N LYS A 143 -2.49 -11.82 3.07
CA LYS A 143 -2.65 -12.03 4.51
C LYS A 143 -1.53 -11.36 5.32
N THR A 144 -0.30 -11.39 4.81
CA THR A 144 0.85 -10.73 5.46
C THR A 144 0.64 -9.23 5.60
N ILE A 145 0.24 -8.57 4.51
CA ILE A 145 -0.05 -7.12 4.49
C ILE A 145 -1.22 -6.80 5.43
N PHE A 146 -2.31 -7.54 5.30
CA PHE A 146 -3.50 -7.39 6.11
C PHE A 146 -3.22 -7.55 7.61
N ASP A 147 -2.39 -8.51 8.00
CA ASP A 147 -2.07 -8.77 9.41
C ASP A 147 -1.23 -7.66 10.04
N GLU A 148 -0.24 -7.11 9.34
CA GLU A 148 0.53 -5.97 9.83
C GLU A 148 -0.36 -4.71 9.98
N ILE A 149 -1.22 -4.42 9.00
CA ILE A 149 -2.17 -3.31 9.07
C ILE A 149 -3.12 -3.48 10.26
N TYR A 150 -3.71 -4.67 10.41
CA TYR A 150 -4.62 -4.94 11.53
C TYR A 150 -3.91 -4.86 12.88
N ALA A 151 -2.66 -5.34 12.98
CA ALA A 151 -1.87 -5.26 14.19
C ALA A 151 -1.56 -3.81 14.59
N SER A 152 -1.31 -2.93 13.62
CA SER A 152 -1.17 -1.48 13.83
C SER A 152 -2.49 -0.85 14.25
N ALA A 153 -3.57 -1.06 13.47
CA ALA A 153 -4.89 -0.48 13.72
C ALA A 153 -5.44 -0.85 15.11
N ARG A 154 -5.23 -2.09 15.58
CA ARG A 154 -5.65 -2.54 16.92
C ARG A 154 -4.98 -1.76 18.06
N LYS A 155 -3.82 -1.15 17.80
CA LYS A 155 -3.08 -0.29 18.74
C LYS A 155 -3.31 1.20 18.48
N ASN A 156 -4.28 1.56 17.64
CA ASN A 156 -4.48 2.92 17.11
C ASN A 156 -3.23 3.49 16.44
N GLY A 157 -2.43 2.65 15.78
CA GLY A 157 -1.27 3.08 14.98
C GLY A 157 -1.65 3.58 13.60
N ALA A 158 -0.65 4.01 12.83
CA ALA A 158 -0.79 4.69 11.56
C ALA A 158 -1.24 3.79 10.39
N GLY A 159 -1.22 2.46 10.53
CA GLY A 159 -1.67 1.53 9.49
C GLY A 159 -3.18 1.66 9.25
N ALA A 160 -3.56 2.40 8.20
CA ALA A 160 -4.92 2.92 8.05
C ALA A 160 -5.76 2.18 7.00
N GLY A 161 -5.14 1.37 6.15
CA GLY A 161 -5.85 0.53 5.18
C GLY A 161 -4.99 0.15 4.00
N SER A 162 -5.61 -0.54 3.03
CA SER A 162 -4.96 -0.91 1.79
C SER A 162 -5.95 -1.15 0.64
N PHE A 163 -5.47 -1.07 -0.59
CA PHE A 163 -6.22 -1.36 -1.81
C PHE A 163 -5.45 -2.38 -2.66
N VAL A 164 -6.12 -3.49 -3.00
CA VAL A 164 -5.56 -4.55 -3.84
C VAL A 164 -5.46 -4.05 -5.27
N TRP A 165 -4.32 -4.25 -5.92
CA TRP A 165 -4.19 -4.15 -7.38
C TRP A 165 -4.38 -5.55 -8.00
N GLN A 166 -5.39 -5.80 -8.83
CA GLN A 166 -6.54 -4.94 -9.07
C GLN A 166 -7.81 -5.78 -9.24
N PHE A 167 -8.96 -5.19 -8.92
CA PHE A 167 -10.24 -5.87 -9.08
C PHE A 167 -10.73 -5.81 -10.51
N PHE A 168 -11.13 -6.98 -11.01
CA PHE A 168 -11.73 -7.17 -12.32
C PHE A 168 -13.21 -7.51 -12.20
N VAL A 169 -13.94 -7.21 -13.27
CA VAL A 169 -15.25 -7.80 -13.54
C VAL A 169 -15.03 -9.03 -14.42
N GLY A 170 -15.80 -10.09 -14.20
CA GLY A 170 -15.67 -11.32 -15.00
C GLY A 170 -15.92 -11.09 -16.49
N GLY A 171 -15.19 -11.81 -17.35
CA GLY A 171 -15.26 -11.63 -18.81
C GLY A 171 -14.29 -10.58 -19.37
N MET A 172 -13.40 -10.02 -18.53
CA MET A 172 -12.39 -9.04 -18.92
C MET A 172 -10.97 -9.61 -18.88
N GLU A 173 -10.82 -10.94 -18.96
CA GLU A 173 -9.53 -11.62 -18.77
C GLU A 173 -8.47 -11.17 -19.79
N GLU A 174 -8.86 -10.65 -20.97
CA GLU A 174 -7.96 -10.11 -21.99
C GLU A 174 -7.21 -8.83 -21.57
N TYR A 175 -7.70 -8.10 -20.56
CA TYR A 175 -7.05 -6.89 -20.04
C TYR A 175 -6.22 -7.16 -18.79
N ASN A 176 -6.13 -8.41 -18.35
CA ASN A 176 -5.42 -8.77 -17.13
C ASN A 176 -3.91 -8.55 -17.30
N ASP A 177 -3.35 -7.75 -16.40
CA ASP A 177 -1.92 -7.39 -16.31
C ASP A 177 -1.17 -8.27 -15.30
N ASP A 178 -1.58 -9.53 -15.17
CA ASP A 178 -1.08 -10.56 -14.25
C ASP A 178 -1.57 -10.47 -12.78
N PHE A 179 -2.06 -9.29 -12.38
CA PHE A 179 -2.52 -9.03 -11.02
C PHE A 179 -4.04 -9.06 -10.87
N GLY A 180 -4.79 -9.03 -11.97
CA GLY A 180 -6.24 -8.99 -11.99
C GLY A 180 -6.88 -10.11 -11.17
N ILE A 181 -7.86 -9.74 -10.35
CA ILE A 181 -8.65 -10.65 -9.51
C ILE A 181 -10.11 -10.32 -9.71
N VAL A 182 -10.90 -11.31 -10.12
CA VAL A 182 -12.36 -11.28 -9.97
C VAL A 182 -12.67 -11.92 -8.62
N PRO A 183 -13.00 -11.16 -7.56
CA PRO A 183 -12.94 -11.69 -6.19
C PRO A 183 -13.78 -12.95 -5.99
N TRP A 184 -15.02 -12.96 -6.49
CA TRP A 184 -15.94 -14.10 -6.31
C TRP A 184 -15.57 -15.36 -7.11
N GLN A 185 -14.65 -15.28 -8.07
CA GLN A 185 -14.15 -16.48 -8.77
C GLN A 185 -13.11 -17.26 -7.95
N ARG A 186 -12.63 -16.68 -6.83
CA ARG A 186 -11.69 -17.35 -5.90
C ARG A 186 -12.17 -17.20 -4.46
N SER A 187 -12.86 -18.24 -3.97
CA SER A 187 -13.46 -18.24 -2.64
C SER A 187 -12.47 -17.94 -1.51
N SER A 188 -11.24 -18.46 -1.57
CA SER A 188 -10.20 -18.21 -0.55
C SER A 188 -9.79 -16.74 -0.48
N THR A 189 -9.51 -16.12 -1.64
CA THR A 189 -9.15 -14.71 -1.72
C THR A 189 -10.32 -13.80 -1.30
N TYR A 190 -11.54 -14.12 -1.74
CA TYR A 190 -12.75 -13.40 -1.33
C TYR A 190 -12.98 -13.45 0.18
N GLN A 191 -12.85 -14.65 0.77
CA GLN A 191 -13.00 -14.85 2.21
C GLN A 191 -11.93 -14.07 2.98
N LEU A 192 -10.66 -14.13 2.55
CA LEU A 192 -9.56 -13.40 3.17
C LEU A 192 -9.79 -11.87 3.19
N ILE A 193 -10.25 -11.29 2.07
CA ILE A 193 -10.56 -9.86 1.97
C ILE A 193 -11.77 -9.51 2.87
N THR A 194 -12.79 -10.36 2.88
CA THR A 194 -13.99 -10.17 3.70
C THR A 194 -13.65 -10.20 5.18
N GLU A 195 -12.92 -11.23 5.64
CA GLU A 195 -12.46 -11.36 7.02
C GLU A 195 -11.60 -10.18 7.46
N HIS A 196 -10.67 -9.72 6.60
CA HIS A 196 -9.84 -8.55 6.88
C HIS A 196 -10.70 -7.27 7.04
N SER A 197 -11.66 -7.06 6.15
CA SER A 197 -12.57 -5.93 6.20
C SER A 197 -13.42 -5.95 7.48
N CYS A 198 -13.94 -7.12 7.84
CA CYS A 198 -14.79 -7.30 9.01
C CYS A 198 -14.03 -7.13 10.33
N ARG A 199 -12.80 -7.65 10.44
CA ARG A 199 -12.01 -7.45 11.66
C ARG A 199 -11.59 -6.00 11.85
N LEU A 200 -11.27 -5.25 10.79
CA LEU A 200 -10.99 -3.81 10.89
C LEU A 200 -12.24 -3.03 11.30
N ALA A 201 -13.39 -3.35 10.70
CA ALA A 201 -14.66 -2.75 11.09
C ALA A 201 -15.01 -3.01 12.56
N ALA A 202 -14.74 -4.21 13.06
CA ALA A 202 -14.99 -4.56 14.45
C ALA A 202 -14.20 -3.69 15.45
N LEU A 203 -12.99 -3.20 15.08
CA LEU A 203 -12.22 -2.28 15.92
C LEU A 203 -12.92 -0.93 16.16
N ARG A 204 -13.77 -0.49 15.21
CA ARG A 204 -14.58 0.74 15.35
C ARG A 204 -15.97 0.48 15.95
N GLY A 205 -16.29 -0.78 16.23
CA GLY A 205 -17.59 -1.22 16.72
C GLY A 205 -18.55 -1.58 15.58
N LEU A 206 -19.00 -2.84 15.54
CA LEU A 206 -19.87 -3.38 14.50
C LEU A 206 -21.20 -2.62 14.33
N ASN A 207 -21.65 -1.91 15.37
CA ASN A 207 -22.87 -1.09 15.32
C ASN A 207 -22.75 0.11 14.38
N GLN A 208 -21.52 0.50 14.02
CA GLN A 208 -21.26 1.58 13.05
C GLN A 208 -21.30 1.08 11.60
N LEU A 209 -21.33 -0.23 11.37
CA LEU A 209 -21.43 -0.80 10.02
C LEU A 209 -22.81 -0.53 9.41
N LYS A 210 -22.82 -0.19 8.12
CA LYS A 210 -24.03 0.07 7.34
C LYS A 210 -24.00 -0.74 6.05
N GLY A 211 -25.18 -1.08 5.52
CA GLY A 211 -25.34 -1.72 4.22
C GLY A 211 -24.68 -3.10 4.12
N SER A 212 -24.20 -3.42 2.92
CA SER A 212 -23.67 -4.74 2.55
C SER A 212 -22.53 -5.22 3.44
N LEU A 213 -21.65 -4.32 3.92
CA LEU A 213 -20.55 -4.71 4.81
C LEU A 213 -21.06 -5.24 6.16
N ARG A 214 -22.15 -4.68 6.69
CA ARG A 214 -22.75 -5.20 7.93
C ARG A 214 -23.31 -6.60 7.73
N GLU A 215 -24.00 -6.83 6.61
CA GLU A 215 -24.60 -8.13 6.29
C GLU A 215 -23.51 -9.19 6.12
N LEU A 216 -22.46 -8.88 5.35
CA LEU A 216 -21.29 -9.74 5.15
C LEU A 216 -20.65 -10.13 6.49
N CYS A 217 -20.36 -9.14 7.35
CA CYS A 217 -19.65 -9.40 8.62
C CYS A 217 -20.50 -10.08 9.71
N LEU A 218 -21.81 -10.20 9.51
CA LEU A 218 -22.72 -10.88 10.45
C LEU A 218 -23.14 -12.27 9.97
N GLN A 219 -22.94 -12.61 8.69
CA GLN A 219 -23.25 -13.92 8.12
C GLN A 219 -22.20 -14.99 8.48
N ASP A 220 -20.95 -14.61 8.73
CA ASP A 220 -19.84 -15.50 9.08
C ASP A 220 -19.75 -15.83 10.60
N LYS A 221 -20.89 -15.84 11.31
CA LYS A 221 -20.97 -16.24 12.72
C LYS A 221 -21.90 -17.42 12.97
#